data_AF-A0A420Y6E9-F1
#
_entry.id   AF-A0A420Y6E9-F1
#
_cell.length_a   1.000
_cell.length_b   1.000
_cell.length_c   1.000
_cell.angle_alpha   90.00
_cell.angle_beta   90.00
_cell.angle_gamma   90.00
#
_symmetry.space_group_name_H-M   'P 1'
#
loop_
_entity.id
_entity.type
_entity.pdbx_description
1 polymer ?
#
loop_
_entity_poly.entity_id
_entity_poly.type
_entity_poly.pdbx_seq_one_letter_code
_entity_poly.pdbx_strand_id
1 'polypeptide(L)'
;MLDLILFRCKSGFPKIPLLLFSQPCPLIMFSGLPPKLRVAFRGRKELFTGLSVFSLLLFFYLPTVRQSMSDKDNDSQPASANPTRAPSRNSSSPMPDTVERLGRKYTKGLVIARTKNEDISWLADTTDGSETPVSDGWEVYTYVTDDPTAPYHTPVNKGREAMAYLTYIIDHYNTPTIFSPTSLQPMPEVVLFMHAHRHSWHDNLFSLTSPAVLHHLQLSRVIRLGYMNLRCSWEPGCPDHIHPLQTLPEDTPSDETTAKPAFDPYKPEESVFADAWSQLFPPSVPVPSVLSQPCCAQFALSRDTILSKPLSLYISIRDWLLATELPDAISGRVLEYIWQFIWTGKAVLCPDESRCYCDGYGICFDEDRFQEWVGKRKELSHVRGRRDEVLGGEIERWGEGTVMDFMGRVASGQEPERSEEGEDEHEEGPNLEKIQEAVNLSHQEEDLVRWLDKELNDAKERGKDPVQRAKEVSEEDPFA
;
A
#
# COMPACT_ATOMS: atom_id res chain seq x y z
N MET A 1 53.93 4.39 30.37
CA MET A 1 54.14 2.98 29.95
C MET A 1 52.80 2.54 29.39
N LEU A 2 52.59 2.39 28.08
CA LEU A 2 53.45 1.75 27.06
C LEU A 2 53.75 0.28 27.43
N ASP A 3 53.59 -0.72 26.56
CA ASP A 3 53.61 -0.67 25.08
C ASP A 3 52.54 -1.50 24.35
N LEU A 4 52.36 -1.22 23.05
CA LEU A 4 51.75 -2.13 22.07
C LEU A 4 52.76 -3.21 21.66
N ILE A 5 52.30 -4.44 21.40
CA ILE A 5 52.98 -5.35 20.47
C ILE A 5 51.97 -5.97 19.49
N LEU A 6 52.05 -5.54 18.22
CA LEU A 6 51.54 -6.27 17.06
C LEU A 6 52.60 -7.31 16.64
N PHE A 7 52.19 -8.49 16.14
CA PHE A 7 53.01 -9.20 15.16
C PHE A 7 52.21 -9.97 14.10
N ARG A 8 52.85 -10.18 12.94
CA ARG A 8 52.28 -10.61 11.66
C ARG A 8 52.25 -12.13 11.44
N CYS A 9 51.41 -12.50 10.47
CA CYS A 9 51.20 -13.81 9.85
C CYS A 9 52.45 -14.69 9.65
N LYS A 10 52.23 -16.02 9.65
CA LYS A 10 52.95 -16.97 8.79
C LYS A 10 52.01 -18.02 8.21
N SER A 11 52.31 -18.45 6.98
CA SER A 11 51.47 -19.32 6.14
C SER A 11 51.91 -20.79 6.19
N GLY A 12 51.01 -21.72 5.81
CA GLY A 12 51.30 -23.16 5.80
C GLY A 12 50.25 -24.03 5.11
N PHE A 13 50.19 -24.01 3.77
CA PHE A 13 49.58 -25.09 2.96
C PHE A 13 50.57 -26.25 2.79
N PRO A 14 50.09 -27.48 2.49
CA PRO A 14 50.49 -28.07 1.19
C PRO A 14 49.49 -29.08 0.54
N LYS A 15 49.80 -29.47 -0.71
CA LYS A 15 49.35 -30.69 -1.47
C LYS A 15 48.10 -30.65 -2.40
N ILE A 16 48.20 -29.81 -3.43
CA ILE A 16 48.22 -30.15 -4.89
C ILE A 16 48.38 -31.68 -5.18
N PRO A 17 47.66 -32.32 -6.16
CA PRO A 17 47.94 -32.13 -7.61
C PRO A 17 46.83 -32.32 -8.70
N LEU A 18 46.84 -31.39 -9.68
CA LEU A 18 46.73 -31.53 -11.17
C LEU A 18 45.51 -32.25 -11.81
N LEU A 19 45.13 -32.02 -13.09
CA LEU A 19 45.83 -31.61 -14.32
C LEU A 19 45.09 -30.45 -15.06
N LEU A 20 45.77 -29.38 -15.54
CA LEU A 20 46.22 -29.08 -16.94
C LEU A 20 45.09 -28.95 -18.00
N PHE A 21 45.01 -28.00 -18.92
CA PHE A 21 45.82 -26.86 -19.45
C PHE A 21 44.83 -25.80 -20.05
N SER A 22 45.11 -24.57 -20.55
CA SER A 22 46.23 -23.59 -20.68
C SER A 22 45.54 -22.21 -20.95
N GLN A 23 46.04 -21.00 -20.65
CA GLN A 23 47.26 -20.25 -21.06
C GLN A 23 47.43 -20.05 -22.58
N PRO A 24 47.84 -18.84 -23.09
CA PRO A 24 48.25 -17.62 -22.38
C PRO A 24 47.52 -16.30 -22.74
N CYS A 25 47.84 -15.24 -21.97
CA CYS A 25 47.54 -13.81 -22.18
C CYS A 25 48.77 -13.13 -22.89
N PRO A 26 49.06 -11.79 -22.93
CA PRO A 26 48.49 -10.67 -22.16
C PRO A 26 48.38 -9.25 -22.84
N LEU A 27 47.76 -8.31 -22.10
CA LEU A 27 48.11 -6.88 -21.89
C LEU A 27 48.24 -5.86 -23.06
N ILE A 28 47.48 -4.76 -22.97
CA ILE A 28 47.95 -3.39 -22.56
C ILE A 28 46.73 -2.43 -22.42
N MET A 29 46.83 -1.35 -21.62
CA MET A 29 45.78 -0.33 -21.41
C MET A 29 45.99 0.93 -22.27
N PHE A 30 44.97 1.78 -22.45
CA PHE A 30 44.99 3.21 -22.06
C PHE A 30 43.62 3.92 -22.18
N SER A 31 43.56 5.11 -21.58
CA SER A 31 42.42 6.01 -21.27
C SER A 31 41.73 6.77 -22.41
N GLY A 32 40.50 7.26 -22.16
CA GLY A 32 40.27 8.74 -22.18
C GLY A 32 39.17 9.38 -23.06
N LEU A 33 37.99 9.64 -22.45
CA LEU A 33 37.04 10.77 -22.67
C LEU A 33 36.40 11.07 -24.09
N PRO A 34 35.33 11.92 -24.16
CA PRO A 34 34.41 12.06 -25.31
C PRO A 34 34.46 13.51 -25.92
N PRO A 35 33.42 14.16 -26.53
CA PRO A 35 32.08 13.73 -27.02
C PRO A 35 31.63 14.32 -28.40
N LYS A 36 30.34 14.11 -28.74
CA LYS A 36 29.46 14.87 -29.67
C LYS A 36 29.75 14.84 -31.19
N LEU A 37 28.70 14.54 -31.96
CA LEU A 37 28.31 15.37 -33.10
C LEU A 37 26.78 15.34 -33.33
N ARG A 38 26.16 16.51 -33.56
CA ARG A 38 24.80 16.63 -34.13
C ARG A 38 24.93 16.86 -35.63
N VAL A 39 24.15 16.15 -36.45
CA VAL A 39 23.79 16.59 -37.80
C VAL A 39 22.31 16.29 -38.02
N ALA A 40 21.57 17.22 -38.65
CA ALA A 40 20.16 17.06 -38.96
C ALA A 40 19.90 17.32 -40.45
N PHE A 41 19.23 16.37 -41.11
CA PHE A 41 18.51 16.56 -42.37
C PHE A 41 17.20 15.75 -42.24
N ARG A 42 16.00 16.35 -42.24
CA ARG A 42 15.39 17.25 -43.24
C ARG A 42 15.01 16.56 -44.56
N GLY A 43 14.35 15.41 -44.43
CA GLY A 43 13.07 15.03 -45.08
C GLY A 43 12.82 15.21 -46.59
N ARG A 44 12.05 14.28 -47.15
CA ARG A 44 11.20 14.50 -48.34
C ARG A 44 9.89 13.72 -48.23
N LYS A 45 8.83 14.26 -48.84
CA LYS A 45 7.57 13.58 -49.12
C LYS A 45 7.52 13.30 -50.63
N GLU A 46 7.16 12.09 -51.02
CA GLU A 46 6.47 11.73 -52.28
C GLU A 46 5.70 10.44 -51.92
N LEU A 47 4.37 10.45 -51.82
CA LEU A 47 3.41 10.24 -52.91
C LEU A 47 3.75 9.06 -53.84
N PHE A 48 2.92 8.02 -53.76
CA PHE A 48 2.51 7.22 -54.91
C PHE A 48 1.04 6.82 -54.77
N THR A 49 0.30 6.84 -55.88
CA THR A 49 -1.16 6.66 -55.92
C THR A 49 -1.57 5.67 -57.00
N GLY A 50 -2.65 4.89 -56.74
CA GLY A 50 -3.47 4.30 -57.81
C GLY A 50 -3.84 2.82 -57.65
N LEU A 51 -5.09 2.50 -58.07
CA LEU A 51 -5.62 1.16 -58.38
C LEU A 51 -5.67 0.16 -57.20
N SER A 52 -6.79 -0.16 -56.54
CA SER A 52 -8.24 -0.11 -56.85
C SER A 52 -8.81 -1.23 -57.76
N VAL A 53 -10.05 -1.61 -57.45
CA VAL A 53 -10.96 -2.58 -58.11
C VAL A 53 -10.67 -4.09 -57.91
N PHE A 54 -11.47 -4.71 -57.03
CA PHE A 54 -12.23 -5.92 -57.40
C PHE A 54 -13.58 -5.98 -56.66
N SER A 55 -14.65 -6.33 -57.37
CA SER A 55 -16.04 -6.34 -56.85
C SER A 55 -16.32 -7.61 -56.03
N LEU A 56 -17.09 -7.55 -54.93
CA LEU A 56 -18.56 -7.43 -54.90
C LEU A 56 -19.27 -8.52 -55.74
N LEU A 57 -19.51 -9.70 -55.15
CA LEU A 57 -20.49 -10.70 -55.61
C LEU A 57 -20.75 -11.78 -54.54
N LEU A 58 -21.73 -11.57 -53.64
CA LEU A 58 -22.45 -12.66 -52.93
C LEU A 58 -23.70 -12.22 -52.12
N PHE A 59 -24.35 -11.10 -52.49
CA PHE A 59 -25.75 -10.88 -52.14
C PHE A 59 -26.62 -11.46 -53.26
N PHE A 60 -27.24 -12.63 -53.04
CA PHE A 60 -28.51 -13.10 -53.63
C PHE A 60 -28.68 -14.60 -53.35
N TYR A 61 -29.44 -14.98 -52.31
CA TYR A 61 -30.30 -16.17 -52.31
C TYR A 61 -31.27 -16.13 -51.11
N LEU A 62 -32.50 -15.70 -51.38
CA LEU A 62 -33.71 -16.01 -50.62
C LEU A 62 -34.74 -16.54 -51.63
N PRO A 63 -35.69 -17.38 -51.21
CA PRO A 63 -37.05 -16.85 -51.21
C PRO A 63 -37.92 -17.22 -49.98
N THR A 64 -38.61 -16.19 -49.54
CA THR A 64 -39.79 -16.09 -48.66
C THR A 64 -40.87 -17.19 -48.71
N VAL A 65 -41.45 -17.49 -47.55
CA VAL A 65 -42.87 -17.86 -47.32
C VAL A 65 -43.27 -17.20 -45.98
N ARG A 66 -44.04 -16.09 -45.92
CA ARG A 66 -45.54 -15.97 -45.89
C ARG A 66 -46.23 -16.94 -44.92
N GLN A 67 -47.30 -16.60 -44.17
CA GLN A 67 -47.97 -15.33 -43.86
C GLN A 67 -48.98 -15.59 -42.72
N SER A 68 -49.20 -14.67 -41.78
CA SER A 68 -50.55 -14.36 -41.26
C SER A 68 -50.56 -13.07 -40.44
N MET A 69 -51.62 -12.28 -40.58
CA MET A 69 -51.96 -11.15 -39.70
C MET A 69 -53.35 -11.42 -39.10
N SER A 70 -53.62 -10.89 -37.91
CA SER A 70 -54.97 -10.46 -37.57
C SER A 70 -54.89 -9.37 -36.50
N ASP A 71 -55.21 -8.14 -36.89
CA ASP A 71 -55.51 -7.07 -35.95
C ASP A 71 -56.84 -7.36 -35.23
N LYS A 72 -57.02 -6.74 -34.05
CA LYS A 72 -58.28 -6.14 -33.60
C LYS A 72 -58.11 -5.44 -32.25
N ASP A 73 -58.42 -4.15 -32.23
CA ASP A 73 -58.73 -3.42 -31.01
C ASP A 73 -60.02 -3.96 -30.37
N ASN A 74 -60.16 -3.92 -29.04
CA ASN A 74 -60.67 -2.72 -28.36
C ASN A 74 -60.80 -2.92 -26.83
N ASP A 75 -60.71 -1.78 -26.14
CA ASP A 75 -61.00 -1.38 -24.73
C ASP A 75 -61.77 -2.31 -23.74
N SER A 76 -61.68 -1.96 -22.44
CA SER A 76 -62.46 -2.38 -21.25
C SER A 76 -61.80 -3.33 -20.23
N GLN A 77 -61.29 -2.75 -19.13
CA GLN A 77 -61.29 -3.36 -17.78
C GLN A 77 -62.72 -3.33 -17.16
N PRO A 78 -63.01 -3.92 -15.96
CA PRO A 78 -62.16 -4.71 -15.05
C PRO A 78 -62.76 -6.07 -14.59
N ALA A 79 -61.94 -6.98 -14.08
CA ALA A 79 -62.33 -7.93 -13.01
C ALA A 79 -61.11 -8.63 -12.36
N SER A 80 -61.24 -8.96 -11.07
CA SER A 80 -60.23 -9.68 -10.27
C SER A 80 -60.13 -11.17 -10.60
N ALA A 81 -58.91 -11.69 -10.73
CA ALA A 81 -58.59 -13.12 -10.60
C ALA A 81 -57.14 -13.29 -10.10
N ASN A 82 -56.91 -14.18 -9.12
CA ASN A 82 -55.59 -14.39 -8.52
C ASN A 82 -54.63 -15.13 -9.47
N PRO A 83 -53.39 -14.64 -9.70
CA PRO A 83 -52.36 -15.40 -10.40
C PRO A 83 -51.79 -16.51 -9.51
N THR A 84 -51.54 -17.68 -10.11
CA THR A 84 -51.04 -18.87 -9.39
C THR A 84 -49.64 -18.68 -8.83
N ARG A 85 -49.43 -19.15 -7.59
CA ARG A 85 -48.17 -19.11 -6.81
C ARG A 85 -46.94 -19.59 -7.60
N ALA A 86 -46.14 -18.66 -8.10
CA ALA A 86 -44.74 -18.92 -8.43
C ALA A 86 -43.94 -19.20 -7.13
N PRO A 87 -42.89 -20.05 -7.17
CA PRO A 87 -42.08 -20.33 -5.99
C PRO A 87 -41.16 -19.15 -5.66
N SER A 88 -41.54 -18.36 -4.66
CA SER A 88 -40.65 -17.37 -4.03
C SER A 88 -39.39 -18.08 -3.54
N ARG A 89 -38.21 -17.62 -3.99
CA ARG A 89 -36.92 -17.94 -3.38
C ARG A 89 -36.64 -16.97 -2.23
N ASN A 90 -37.50 -16.97 -1.21
CA ASN A 90 -37.14 -16.41 0.09
C ASN A 90 -36.12 -17.36 0.76
N SER A 91 -34.84 -17.16 0.44
CA SER A 91 -33.70 -17.84 1.09
C SER A 91 -33.00 -16.89 2.06
N SER A 92 -33.78 -16.13 2.84
CA SER A 92 -33.30 -15.36 3.98
C SER A 92 -33.02 -16.30 5.16
N SER A 93 -32.07 -17.22 4.97
CA SER A 93 -31.36 -17.84 6.08
C SER A 93 -30.36 -16.82 6.61
N PRO A 94 -30.28 -16.57 7.92
CA PRO A 94 -29.07 -16.01 8.52
C PRO A 94 -27.89 -16.91 8.14
N MET A 95 -26.71 -16.34 7.90
CA MET A 95 -25.50 -17.13 7.67
C MET A 95 -25.25 -18.04 8.89
N PRO A 96 -25.24 -19.38 8.75
CA PRO A 96 -24.96 -20.28 9.88
C PRO A 96 -23.50 -20.23 10.36
N ASP A 97 -22.65 -19.54 9.59
CA ASP A 97 -21.19 -19.68 9.55
C ASP A 97 -20.46 -18.68 10.47
N THR A 98 -21.14 -17.60 10.92
CA THR A 98 -20.52 -16.53 11.72
C THR A 98 -20.01 -17.01 13.09
N VAL A 99 -20.61 -18.08 13.65
CA VAL A 99 -20.16 -18.69 14.92
C VAL A 99 -19.10 -19.77 14.71
N GLU A 100 -19.22 -20.60 13.66
CA GLU A 100 -18.28 -21.71 13.38
C GLU A 100 -16.88 -21.22 12.93
N ARG A 101 -16.79 -19.96 12.49
CA ARG A 101 -15.54 -19.29 12.09
C ARG A 101 -14.76 -18.62 13.23
N LEU A 102 -15.34 -18.48 14.43
CA LEU A 102 -14.67 -17.86 15.58
C LEU A 102 -13.66 -18.82 16.21
N GLY A 103 -12.37 -18.45 16.18
CA GLY A 103 -11.28 -19.27 16.71
C GLY A 103 -10.75 -20.36 15.76
N ARG A 104 -11.29 -20.48 14.55
CA ARG A 104 -10.70 -21.32 13.49
C ARG A 104 -9.31 -20.81 13.13
N LYS A 105 -8.34 -21.72 13.04
CA LYS A 105 -7.03 -21.44 12.44
C LYS A 105 -7.16 -21.47 10.92
N TYR A 106 -6.70 -20.42 10.26
CA TYR A 106 -6.65 -20.29 8.80
C TYR A 106 -5.23 -20.55 8.29
N THR A 107 -5.07 -21.11 7.08
CA THR A 107 -3.76 -21.06 6.41
C THR A 107 -3.50 -19.64 5.93
N LYS A 108 -2.28 -19.13 6.16
CA LYS A 108 -1.93 -17.73 5.94
C LYS A 108 -0.61 -17.61 5.14
N GLY A 109 -0.65 -16.85 4.04
CA GLY A 109 0.50 -16.59 3.16
C GLY A 109 0.92 -15.12 3.22
N LEU A 110 2.22 -14.85 3.15
CA LEU A 110 2.80 -13.52 3.22
C LEU A 110 3.65 -13.25 1.98
N VAL A 111 3.13 -12.43 1.06
CA VAL A 111 3.78 -12.04 -0.18
C VAL A 111 4.49 -10.70 0.05
N ILE A 112 5.82 -10.72 0.04
CA ILE A 112 6.65 -9.54 0.20
C ILE A 112 7.28 -9.18 -1.13
N ALA A 113 6.97 -7.98 -1.63
CA ALA A 113 7.73 -7.35 -2.69
C ALA A 113 8.97 -6.67 -2.11
N ARG A 114 10.15 -6.93 -2.67
CA ARG A 114 11.41 -6.29 -2.25
C ARG A 114 12.37 -6.01 -3.41
N THR A 115 13.26 -5.04 -3.23
CA THR A 115 14.55 -5.03 -3.95
C THR A 115 15.60 -5.88 -3.22
N LYS A 116 16.72 -6.16 -3.88
CA LYS A 116 17.81 -6.99 -3.36
C LYS A 116 18.43 -6.41 -2.08
N ASN A 117 18.41 -5.09 -1.89
CA ASN A 117 19.09 -4.40 -0.80
C ASN A 117 18.20 -4.03 0.40
N GLU A 118 16.87 -4.18 0.29
CA GLU A 118 15.94 -3.91 1.41
C GLU A 118 16.08 -4.94 2.53
N ASP A 119 15.78 -4.54 3.77
CA ASP A 119 15.87 -5.47 4.90
C ASP A 119 14.51 -6.10 5.24
N ILE A 120 14.52 -7.42 5.43
CA ILE A 120 13.38 -8.21 5.92
C ILE A 120 13.73 -9.02 7.17
N SER A 121 14.85 -8.70 7.85
CA SER A 121 15.26 -9.33 9.11
C SER A 121 14.16 -9.32 10.17
N TRP A 122 13.27 -8.32 10.11
CA TRP A 122 12.08 -8.17 10.95
C TRP A 122 11.09 -9.34 10.89
N LEU A 123 11.17 -10.22 9.88
CA LEU A 123 10.42 -11.49 9.88
C LEU A 123 10.82 -12.41 11.05
N ALA A 124 12.04 -12.26 11.58
CA ALA A 124 12.57 -13.01 12.71
C ALA A 124 12.32 -12.34 14.07
N ASP A 125 11.72 -11.14 14.12
CA ASP A 125 11.35 -10.46 15.37
C ASP A 125 10.37 -11.29 16.19
N THR A 126 10.46 -11.18 17.51
CA THR A 126 9.44 -11.65 18.45
C THR A 126 8.63 -10.48 19.01
N THR A 127 7.35 -10.70 19.28
CA THR A 127 6.43 -9.71 19.89
C THR A 127 5.81 -10.25 21.18
N ASP A 128 5.37 -9.33 22.05
CA ASP A 128 4.57 -9.58 23.25
C ASP A 128 5.07 -10.72 24.18
N GLY A 129 6.39 -10.90 24.23
CA GLY A 129 7.05 -11.89 25.08
C GLY A 129 7.06 -13.33 24.53
N SER A 130 6.66 -13.54 23.28
CA SER A 130 6.79 -14.85 22.63
C SER A 130 8.26 -15.19 22.31
N GLU A 131 8.58 -16.48 22.27
CA GLU A 131 9.84 -16.99 21.69
C GLU A 131 9.69 -17.29 20.18
N THR A 132 8.47 -17.23 19.62
CA THR A 132 8.21 -17.48 18.19
C THR A 132 8.32 -16.20 17.35
N PRO A 133 8.93 -16.24 16.15
CA PRO A 133 8.91 -15.11 15.23
C PRO A 133 7.51 -14.64 14.83
N VAL A 134 7.35 -13.36 14.47
CA VAL A 134 6.10 -12.81 13.89
C VAL A 134 5.71 -13.46 12.55
N SER A 135 6.68 -14.05 11.85
CA SER A 135 6.46 -14.88 10.67
C SER A 135 6.00 -16.31 10.98
N ASP A 136 5.86 -16.72 12.25
CA ASP A 136 5.45 -18.09 12.58
C ASP A 136 4.05 -18.44 12.02
N GLY A 137 3.97 -19.65 11.45
CA GLY A 137 2.81 -20.15 10.72
C GLY A 137 2.46 -19.38 9.43
N TRP A 138 3.26 -18.41 8.96
CA TRP A 138 3.09 -17.76 7.65
C TRP A 138 3.92 -18.49 6.58
N GLU A 139 3.31 -18.81 5.44
CA GLU A 139 4.06 -19.22 4.24
C GLU A 139 4.58 -17.97 3.52
N VAL A 140 5.90 -17.71 3.58
CA VAL A 140 6.49 -16.45 3.12
C VAL A 140 7.03 -16.55 1.69
N TYR A 141 6.52 -15.69 0.81
CA TYR A 141 6.91 -15.59 -0.60
C TYR A 141 7.59 -14.24 -0.87
N THR A 142 8.92 -14.23 -0.83
CA THR A 142 9.73 -13.01 -0.97
C THR A 142 10.14 -12.81 -2.43
N TYR A 143 9.36 -12.02 -3.18
CA TYR A 143 9.62 -11.69 -4.58
C TYR A 143 10.64 -10.55 -4.69
N VAL A 144 11.79 -10.84 -5.31
CA VAL A 144 12.84 -9.84 -5.57
C VAL A 144 12.63 -9.21 -6.94
N THR A 145 12.48 -7.89 -7.00
CA THR A 145 12.10 -7.20 -8.24
C THR A 145 13.28 -6.92 -9.18
N ASP A 146 14.48 -6.74 -8.63
CA ASP A 146 15.72 -6.36 -9.32
C ASP A 146 16.74 -7.50 -9.48
N ASP A 147 16.40 -8.74 -9.10
CA ASP A 147 17.26 -9.92 -9.26
C ASP A 147 16.56 -11.10 -9.97
N PRO A 148 16.78 -11.30 -11.29
CA PRO A 148 16.18 -12.40 -12.05
C PRO A 148 16.80 -13.78 -11.74
N THR A 149 17.72 -13.87 -10.77
CA THR A 149 18.28 -15.12 -10.27
C THR A 149 17.70 -15.54 -8.90
N ALA A 150 16.84 -14.71 -8.29
CA ALA A 150 16.14 -15.07 -7.07
C ALA A 150 15.10 -16.17 -7.31
N PRO A 151 14.82 -17.07 -6.33
CA PRO A 151 13.83 -18.14 -6.49
C PRO A 151 12.42 -17.64 -6.79
N TYR A 152 12.02 -16.52 -6.18
CA TYR A 152 10.85 -15.73 -6.55
C TYR A 152 11.35 -14.38 -7.09
N HIS A 153 11.08 -14.10 -8.36
CA HIS A 153 11.49 -12.87 -9.04
C HIS A 153 10.37 -12.36 -9.94
N THR A 154 10.35 -11.05 -10.21
CA THR A 154 9.44 -10.47 -11.20
C THR A 154 10.01 -10.57 -12.62
N PRO A 155 9.17 -10.68 -13.67
CA PRO A 155 9.66 -10.71 -15.06
C PRO A 155 10.36 -9.40 -15.49
N VAL A 156 9.93 -8.25 -14.94
CA VAL A 156 10.53 -6.93 -15.14
C VAL A 156 10.31 -6.11 -13.86
N ASN A 157 11.30 -5.33 -13.41
CA ASN A 157 11.13 -4.36 -12.33
C ASN A 157 10.31 -3.13 -12.82
N LYS A 158 8.99 -3.18 -12.67
CA LYS A 158 8.06 -2.14 -13.12
C LYS A 158 6.70 -2.24 -12.41
N GLY A 159 6.11 -1.10 -12.06
CA GLY A 159 4.87 -1.03 -11.28
C GLY A 159 5.08 -1.22 -9.78
N ARG A 160 6.31 -1.00 -9.27
CA ARG A 160 6.68 -1.27 -7.88
C ARG A 160 6.27 -2.69 -7.43
N GLU A 161 5.67 -2.82 -6.26
CA GLU A 161 5.16 -4.07 -5.68
C GLU A 161 4.06 -4.76 -6.50
N ALA A 162 3.30 -4.03 -7.33
CA ALA A 162 2.19 -4.59 -8.11
C ALA A 162 2.60 -5.77 -9.00
N MET A 163 3.81 -5.74 -9.59
CA MET A 163 4.32 -6.83 -10.42
C MET A 163 4.60 -8.10 -9.61
N ALA A 164 5.09 -7.97 -8.37
CA ALA A 164 5.29 -9.10 -7.47
C ALA A 164 3.96 -9.72 -7.06
N TYR A 165 2.97 -8.89 -6.71
CA TYR A 165 1.64 -9.35 -6.31
C TYR A 165 0.89 -10.05 -7.46
N LEU A 166 0.88 -9.45 -8.65
CA LEU A 166 0.29 -10.05 -9.86
C LEU A 166 0.99 -11.35 -10.24
N THR A 167 2.32 -11.40 -10.13
CA THR A 167 3.08 -12.62 -10.42
C THR A 167 2.78 -13.72 -9.40
N TYR A 168 2.75 -13.43 -8.09
CA TYR A 168 2.28 -14.39 -7.09
C TYR A 168 0.89 -14.94 -7.41
N ILE A 169 -0.10 -14.06 -7.66
CA ILE A 169 -1.48 -14.46 -7.91
C ILE A 169 -1.55 -15.38 -9.14
N ILE A 170 -0.89 -15.00 -10.25
CA ILE A 170 -0.88 -15.78 -11.50
C ILE A 170 -0.19 -17.14 -11.29
N ASP A 171 0.97 -17.15 -10.62
CA ASP A 171 1.77 -18.35 -10.38
C ASP A 171 1.05 -19.37 -9.48
N HIS A 172 0.19 -18.92 -8.56
CA HIS A 172 -0.50 -19.75 -7.57
C HIS A 172 -2.00 -19.95 -7.84
N TYR A 173 -2.56 -19.41 -8.93
CA TYR A 173 -4.01 -19.45 -9.19
C TYR A 173 -4.56 -20.87 -9.43
N ASN A 174 -3.80 -21.71 -10.14
CA ASN A 174 -4.24 -23.04 -10.64
C ASN A 174 -3.31 -24.19 -10.20
N THR A 175 -2.47 -23.98 -9.20
CA THR A 175 -1.41 -24.93 -8.81
C THR A 175 -1.99 -26.16 -8.09
N PRO A 176 -1.45 -27.36 -8.38
CA PRO A 176 -0.07 -27.75 -8.03
C PRO A 176 0.98 -27.50 -9.13
N THR A 177 2.13 -26.93 -8.76
CA THR A 177 3.13 -26.42 -9.72
C THR A 177 4.22 -27.45 -10.05
N ILE A 178 4.48 -27.67 -11.34
CA ILE A 178 5.60 -28.53 -11.79
C ILE A 178 6.98 -27.88 -11.53
N PHE A 179 7.05 -26.55 -11.46
CA PHE A 179 8.29 -25.79 -11.29
C PHE A 179 8.76 -25.64 -9.84
N SER A 180 7.95 -26.04 -8.85
CA SER A 180 8.36 -26.09 -7.44
C SER A 180 8.07 -27.49 -6.89
N PRO A 181 9.03 -28.44 -6.95
CA PRO A 181 8.83 -29.82 -6.48
C PRO A 181 8.61 -29.93 -4.96
N THR A 182 8.67 -28.81 -4.23
CA THR A 182 8.31 -28.70 -2.81
C THR A 182 6.96 -28.02 -2.57
N SER A 183 6.38 -27.28 -3.53
CA SER A 183 5.06 -26.63 -3.36
C SER A 183 3.96 -27.38 -4.13
N LEU A 184 3.45 -28.41 -3.46
CA LEU A 184 2.21 -29.12 -3.81
C LEU A 184 0.97 -28.53 -3.09
N GLN A 185 1.13 -27.39 -2.39
CA GLN A 185 0.07 -26.82 -1.56
C GLN A 185 -0.79 -25.83 -2.36
N PRO A 186 -2.12 -25.82 -2.14
CA PRO A 186 -2.99 -24.80 -2.70
C PRO A 186 -2.78 -23.46 -1.99
N MET A 187 -3.12 -22.36 -2.66
CA MET A 187 -3.07 -21.00 -2.10
C MET A 187 -3.65 -20.93 -0.67
N PRO A 188 -2.95 -20.27 0.28
CA PRO A 188 -3.44 -20.08 1.65
C PRO A 188 -4.81 -19.40 1.72
N GLU A 189 -5.62 -19.71 2.73
CA GLU A 189 -6.98 -19.15 2.90
C GLU A 189 -6.99 -17.63 3.03
N VAL A 190 -5.97 -17.06 3.67
CA VAL A 190 -5.67 -15.62 3.65
C VAL A 190 -4.29 -15.41 3.02
N VAL A 191 -4.19 -14.46 2.09
CA VAL A 191 -2.91 -13.99 1.55
C VAL A 191 -2.75 -12.50 1.88
N LEU A 192 -1.60 -12.16 2.45
CA LEU A 192 -1.21 -10.81 2.84
C LEU A 192 -0.15 -10.28 1.87
N PHE A 193 -0.38 -9.09 1.32
CA PHE A 193 0.50 -8.45 0.33
C PHE A 193 1.11 -7.20 0.96
N MET A 194 2.45 -7.17 1.04
CA MET A 194 3.22 -6.12 1.72
C MET A 194 4.52 -5.78 0.98
N HIS A 195 5.08 -4.61 1.28
CA HIS A 195 6.44 -4.25 0.88
C HIS A 195 7.46 -4.74 1.91
N ALA A 196 8.75 -4.61 1.59
CA ALA A 196 9.83 -5.08 2.44
C ALA A 196 10.03 -4.32 3.77
N HIS A 197 9.58 -3.07 3.88
CA HIS A 197 10.03 -2.19 4.97
C HIS A 197 9.37 -2.53 6.31
N ARG A 198 10.15 -2.44 7.39
CA ARG A 198 9.66 -2.59 8.78
C ARG A 198 8.73 -1.44 9.22
N HIS A 199 9.12 -0.22 8.86
CA HIS A 199 8.39 1.03 9.06
C HIS A 199 8.24 1.70 7.70
N SER A 200 7.12 2.35 7.44
CA SER A 200 6.88 3.15 6.24
C SER A 200 6.38 4.55 6.59
N TRP A 201 6.54 5.49 5.66
CA TRP A 201 5.91 6.81 5.73
C TRP A 201 4.38 6.73 5.83
N HIS A 202 3.80 5.62 5.35
CA HIS A 202 2.37 5.29 5.43
C HIS A 202 2.04 4.27 6.54
N ASP A 203 2.81 4.23 7.63
CA ASP A 203 2.41 3.46 8.82
C ASP A 203 1.04 3.93 9.35
N ASN A 204 0.34 3.03 10.05
CA ASN A 204 -0.99 3.28 10.59
C ASN A 204 -1.02 4.36 11.69
N LEU A 205 -2.23 4.83 12.02
CA LEU A 205 -2.50 5.72 13.15
C LEU A 205 -1.87 5.24 14.47
N PHE A 206 -1.78 3.93 14.70
CA PHE A 206 -1.15 3.32 15.89
C PHE A 206 0.34 2.96 15.69
N SER A 207 1.00 3.51 14.66
CA SER A 207 2.38 3.16 14.27
C SER A 207 2.60 1.65 14.13
N LEU A 208 1.62 0.96 13.52
CA LEU A 208 1.69 -0.48 13.30
C LEU A 208 2.76 -0.78 12.24
N THR A 209 3.95 -1.13 12.73
CA THR A 209 5.06 -1.67 11.96
C THR A 209 4.67 -2.99 11.29
N SER A 210 5.42 -3.43 10.27
CA SER A 210 5.13 -4.69 9.59
C SER A 210 5.06 -5.92 10.54
N PRO A 211 5.96 -6.08 11.54
CA PRO A 211 5.77 -7.05 12.63
C PRO A 211 4.44 -6.93 13.38
N ALA A 212 4.03 -5.72 13.77
CA ALA A 212 2.79 -5.49 14.50
C ALA A 212 1.55 -5.78 13.64
N VAL A 213 1.60 -5.51 12.33
CA VAL A 213 0.55 -5.89 11.37
C VAL A 213 0.42 -7.42 11.28
N LEU A 214 1.53 -8.16 11.17
CA LEU A 214 1.48 -9.65 11.17
C LEU A 214 0.92 -10.22 12.48
N HIS A 215 1.18 -9.56 13.60
CA HIS A 215 0.78 -10.03 14.93
C HIS A 215 -0.71 -9.76 15.25
N HIS A 216 -1.21 -8.56 14.91
CA HIS A 216 -2.53 -8.11 15.33
C HIS A 216 -3.65 -8.34 14.30
N LEU A 217 -3.33 -8.58 13.02
CA LEU A 217 -4.33 -8.71 11.94
C LEU A 217 -5.33 -9.84 12.19
N GLN A 218 -6.60 -9.48 12.31
CA GLN A 218 -7.71 -10.40 12.51
C GLN A 218 -8.10 -11.07 11.18
N LEU A 219 -7.51 -12.25 10.92
CA LEU A 219 -7.77 -13.03 9.70
C LEU A 219 -9.27 -13.29 9.44
N SER A 220 -10.12 -13.30 10.49
CA SER A 220 -11.57 -13.37 10.38
C SER A 220 -12.22 -12.17 9.67
N ARG A 221 -11.72 -10.93 9.84
CA ARG A 221 -12.22 -9.76 9.07
C ARG A 221 -11.88 -9.92 7.60
N VAL A 222 -10.66 -10.37 7.28
CA VAL A 222 -10.22 -10.63 5.89
C VAL A 222 -11.06 -11.73 5.23
N ILE A 223 -11.34 -12.82 5.96
CA ILE A 223 -12.16 -13.94 5.48
C ILE A 223 -13.63 -13.53 5.27
N ARG A 224 -14.18 -12.66 6.13
CA ARG A 224 -15.58 -12.18 6.02
C ARG A 224 -15.77 -11.13 4.93
N LEU A 225 -14.88 -10.13 4.86
CA LEU A 225 -14.96 -9.04 3.88
C LEU A 225 -14.38 -9.42 2.51
N GLY A 226 -13.57 -10.48 2.45
CA GLY A 226 -12.86 -10.94 1.26
C GLY A 226 -11.62 -10.10 0.90
N TYR A 227 -11.67 -8.79 1.15
CA TYR A 227 -10.58 -7.83 0.97
C TYR A 227 -10.50 -6.90 2.19
N MET A 228 -9.28 -6.55 2.61
CA MET A 228 -9.01 -5.55 3.65
C MET A 228 -7.72 -4.81 3.32
N ASN A 229 -7.76 -3.48 3.20
CA ASN A 229 -6.55 -2.66 3.17
C ASN A 229 -5.90 -2.67 4.57
N LEU A 230 -4.56 -2.71 4.65
CA LEU A 230 -3.85 -2.74 5.94
C LEU A 230 -3.68 -1.35 6.56
N ARG A 231 -3.95 -0.28 5.81
CA ARG A 231 -4.16 1.06 6.34
C ARG A 231 -5.63 1.25 6.68
N CYS A 232 -5.92 1.56 7.94
CA CYS A 232 -7.26 2.02 8.34
C CYS A 232 -7.38 3.55 8.35
N SER A 233 -6.27 4.29 8.45
CA SER A 233 -6.26 5.76 8.43
C SER A 233 -6.76 6.33 7.11
N TRP A 234 -7.71 7.25 7.14
CA TRP A 234 -8.32 7.82 5.93
C TRP A 234 -7.37 8.69 5.10
N GLU A 235 -6.47 9.43 5.74
CA GLU A 235 -5.54 10.32 5.04
C GLU A 235 -4.18 9.63 4.79
N PRO A 236 -3.64 9.61 3.55
CA PRO A 236 -4.30 9.95 2.30
C PRO A 236 -5.23 8.82 1.82
N GLY A 237 -6.17 9.17 0.93
CA GLY A 237 -6.95 8.20 0.13
C GLY A 237 -8.47 8.18 0.34
N CYS A 238 -8.98 8.74 1.44
CA CYS A 238 -10.41 8.78 1.79
C CYS A 238 -10.86 10.14 2.34
N PRO A 239 -12.16 10.51 2.20
CA PRO A 239 -13.21 9.78 1.48
C PRO A 239 -13.30 10.09 -0.02
N ASP A 240 -12.56 11.11 -0.48
CA ASP A 240 -12.73 11.77 -1.78
C ASP A 240 -11.34 12.16 -2.31
N HIS A 241 -10.66 11.23 -3.01
CA HIS A 241 -9.22 11.32 -3.31
C HIS A 241 -8.88 11.46 -4.79
N ILE A 242 -9.10 10.41 -5.61
CA ILE A 242 -8.86 10.46 -7.07
C ILE A 242 -10.18 10.80 -7.78
N HIS A 243 -10.16 11.78 -8.67
CA HIS A 243 -11.29 12.19 -9.51
C HIS A 243 -10.95 12.01 -11.01
N PRO A 244 -11.05 10.78 -11.57
CA PRO A 244 -10.59 10.47 -12.93
C PRO A 244 -11.22 11.32 -14.04
N LEU A 245 -12.39 11.92 -13.78
CA LEU A 245 -13.18 12.69 -14.74
C LEU A 245 -13.13 14.21 -14.50
N GLN A 246 -12.37 14.69 -13.51
CA GLN A 246 -12.35 16.11 -13.16
C GLN A 246 -11.31 16.90 -13.98
N THR A 247 -11.79 17.68 -14.93
CA THR A 247 -11.10 18.91 -15.35
C THR A 247 -11.31 19.96 -14.25
N LEU A 248 -10.23 20.52 -13.69
CA LEU A 248 -10.36 21.70 -12.80
C LEU A 248 -10.98 22.89 -13.56
N PRO A 249 -11.71 23.79 -12.87
CA PRO A 249 -12.40 24.90 -13.51
C PRO A 249 -11.45 25.86 -14.24
N GLU A 250 -11.98 26.46 -15.30
CA GLU A 250 -11.30 27.27 -16.33
C GLU A 250 -10.89 28.68 -15.83
N ASP A 251 -11.05 28.97 -14.54
CA ASP A 251 -10.97 30.32 -13.93
C ASP A 251 -9.53 30.85 -13.74
N THR A 252 -8.49 30.06 -14.05
CA THR A 252 -7.15 30.63 -14.31
C THR A 252 -7.12 31.11 -15.77
N PRO A 253 -6.97 32.42 -16.06
CA PRO A 253 -7.07 32.94 -17.42
C PRO A 253 -5.98 32.37 -18.32
N SER A 254 -6.34 31.39 -19.14
CA SER A 254 -5.43 30.71 -20.04
C SER A 254 -5.20 31.53 -21.32
N ASP A 255 -3.94 31.81 -21.62
CA ASP A 255 -3.54 32.13 -22.99
C ASP A 255 -3.84 30.91 -23.89
N GLU A 256 -4.44 31.13 -25.06
CA GLU A 256 -5.37 30.21 -25.76
C GLU A 256 -4.76 28.92 -26.36
N THR A 257 -3.60 28.46 -25.87
CA THR A 257 -2.79 27.41 -26.51
C THR A 257 -2.44 26.19 -25.64
N THR A 258 -2.67 26.20 -24.32
CA THR A 258 -2.42 25.00 -23.47
C THR A 258 -3.45 24.78 -22.36
N ALA A 259 -4.63 24.27 -22.71
CA ALA A 259 -5.49 23.56 -21.75
C ALA A 259 -4.82 22.23 -21.34
N LYS A 260 -4.01 22.26 -20.28
CA LYS A 260 -3.46 21.05 -19.65
C LYS A 260 -4.47 20.50 -18.63
N PRO A 261 -4.56 19.17 -18.45
CA PRO A 261 -5.18 18.63 -17.24
C PRO A 261 -4.44 19.17 -16.01
N ALA A 262 -5.17 19.36 -14.92
CA ALA A 262 -4.58 19.78 -13.67
C ALA A 262 -3.54 18.77 -13.19
N PHE A 263 -2.40 19.28 -12.70
CA PHE A 263 -1.35 18.46 -12.13
C PHE A 263 -1.26 18.73 -10.63
N ASP A 264 -1.90 17.88 -9.85
CA ASP A 264 -1.64 17.79 -8.41
C ASP A 264 -0.33 17.00 -8.22
N PRO A 265 0.74 17.60 -7.66
CA PRO A 265 2.00 16.90 -7.42
C PRO A 265 1.91 15.79 -6.36
N TYR A 266 0.84 15.76 -5.54
CA TYR A 266 0.56 14.72 -4.56
C TYR A 266 -0.24 13.54 -5.14
N LYS A 267 -0.99 13.78 -6.24
CA LYS A 267 -1.81 12.79 -6.98
C LYS A 267 -1.47 12.73 -8.49
N PRO A 268 -0.20 12.63 -8.93
CA PRO A 268 0.16 12.70 -10.35
C PRO A 268 -0.53 11.65 -11.24
N GLU A 269 -0.92 10.51 -10.68
CA GLU A 269 -1.70 9.43 -11.31
C GLU A 269 -3.12 9.82 -11.72
N GLU A 270 -3.73 10.82 -11.06
CA GLU A 270 -5.08 11.29 -11.36
C GLU A 270 -5.20 11.75 -12.82
N SER A 271 -4.16 12.44 -13.31
CA SER A 271 -4.08 12.98 -14.67
C SER A 271 -4.07 11.92 -15.79
N VAL A 272 -3.83 10.64 -15.47
CA VAL A 272 -3.82 9.52 -16.44
C VAL A 272 -4.91 8.49 -16.14
N PHE A 273 -5.69 8.66 -15.07
CA PHE A 273 -6.48 7.59 -14.49
C PHE A 273 -7.62 7.11 -15.39
N ALA A 274 -8.32 8.02 -16.08
CA ALA A 274 -9.41 7.66 -16.99
C ALA A 274 -8.92 6.89 -18.24
N ASP A 275 -7.74 7.25 -18.78
CA ASP A 275 -7.13 6.53 -19.91
C ASP A 275 -6.72 5.12 -19.48
N ALA A 276 -5.97 5.00 -18.37
CA ALA A 276 -5.59 3.71 -17.82
C ALA A 276 -6.79 2.82 -17.48
N TRP A 277 -7.85 3.39 -16.89
CA TRP A 277 -9.12 2.67 -16.62
C TRP A 277 -9.73 2.10 -17.90
N SER A 278 -9.75 2.87 -19.00
CA SER A 278 -10.29 2.44 -20.29
C SER A 278 -9.48 1.33 -20.97
N GLN A 279 -8.21 1.16 -20.58
CA GLN A 279 -7.32 0.10 -21.06
C GLN A 279 -7.39 -1.15 -20.16
N LEU A 280 -7.66 -0.97 -18.86
CA LEU A 280 -7.70 -2.04 -17.85
C LEU A 280 -9.07 -2.72 -17.75
N PHE A 281 -10.16 -2.01 -18.04
CA PHE A 281 -11.54 -2.49 -17.89
C PHE A 281 -12.32 -2.41 -19.20
N PRO A 282 -13.27 -3.34 -19.45
CA PRO A 282 -14.08 -3.31 -20.66
C PRO A 282 -15.03 -2.08 -20.66
N PRO A 283 -15.44 -1.52 -21.81
CA PRO A 283 -16.28 -0.32 -21.90
C PRO A 283 -17.65 -0.38 -21.20
N SER A 284 -18.09 -1.55 -20.74
CA SER A 284 -19.27 -1.74 -19.88
C SER A 284 -19.04 -1.36 -18.42
N VAL A 285 -17.80 -1.14 -18.00
CA VAL A 285 -17.40 -0.70 -16.66
C VAL A 285 -17.06 0.79 -16.73
N PRO A 286 -17.98 1.70 -16.31
CA PRO A 286 -17.76 3.13 -16.43
C PRO A 286 -16.58 3.57 -15.57
N VAL A 287 -15.86 4.59 -16.04
CA VAL A 287 -14.89 5.33 -15.21
C VAL A 287 -15.66 5.98 -14.05
N PRO A 288 -15.27 5.79 -12.78
CA PRO A 288 -15.95 6.39 -11.65
C PRO A 288 -15.67 7.89 -11.57
N SER A 289 -16.60 8.66 -10.99
CA SER A 289 -16.40 10.08 -10.69
C SER A 289 -15.39 10.31 -9.57
N VAL A 290 -15.33 9.37 -8.62
CA VAL A 290 -14.45 9.36 -7.45
C VAL A 290 -13.96 7.93 -7.23
N LEU A 291 -12.68 7.76 -6.97
CA LEU A 291 -12.04 6.49 -6.63
C LEU A 291 -11.23 6.70 -5.36
N SER A 292 -11.53 5.95 -4.30
CA SER A 292 -11.04 6.22 -2.94
C SER A 292 -11.01 4.99 -2.05
N GLN A 293 -9.95 4.88 -1.27
CA GLN A 293 -9.71 3.91 -0.19
C GLN A 293 -8.51 4.44 0.62
N PRO A 294 -8.25 4.01 1.86
CA PRO A 294 -6.98 4.30 2.53
C PRO A 294 -5.81 3.97 1.58
N CYS A 295 -4.79 4.84 1.52
CA CYS A 295 -3.73 4.72 0.53
C CYS A 295 -2.98 3.39 0.58
N CYS A 296 -2.09 3.25 -0.41
CA CYS A 296 -0.89 2.45 -0.33
C CYS A 296 -1.14 0.95 -0.56
N ALA A 297 -0.24 0.33 -1.34
CA ALA A 297 -0.42 -1.01 -1.88
C ALA A 297 -0.14 -2.14 -0.86
N GLN A 298 -0.76 -2.09 0.32
CA GLN A 298 -0.69 -3.16 1.32
C GLN A 298 -2.08 -3.61 1.74
N PHE A 299 -2.40 -4.89 1.49
CA PHE A 299 -3.74 -5.43 1.69
C PHE A 299 -3.72 -6.93 1.99
N ALA A 300 -4.78 -7.40 2.67
CA ALA A 300 -5.09 -8.80 2.85
C ALA A 300 -6.26 -9.21 1.95
N LEU A 301 -6.20 -10.43 1.44
CA LEU A 301 -7.24 -11.05 0.61
C LEU A 301 -7.58 -12.45 1.12
N SER A 302 -8.86 -12.81 1.02
CA SER A 302 -9.23 -14.23 1.05
C SER A 302 -8.88 -14.88 -0.28
N ARG A 303 -8.46 -16.15 -0.27
CA ARG A 303 -8.31 -16.95 -1.50
C ARG A 303 -9.59 -16.95 -2.33
N ASP A 304 -10.74 -17.08 -1.69
CA ASP A 304 -12.02 -17.23 -2.38
C ASP A 304 -12.37 -15.93 -3.13
N THR A 305 -11.93 -14.76 -2.62
CA THR A 305 -11.98 -13.47 -3.33
C THR A 305 -11.00 -13.41 -4.51
N ILE A 306 -9.78 -13.91 -4.36
CA ILE A 306 -8.81 -14.00 -5.47
C ILE A 306 -9.38 -14.87 -6.61
N LEU A 307 -9.86 -16.07 -6.27
CA LEU A 307 -10.42 -17.04 -7.22
C LEU A 307 -11.80 -16.68 -7.76
N SER A 308 -12.49 -15.69 -7.17
CA SER A 308 -13.75 -15.15 -7.72
C SER A 308 -13.56 -14.35 -9.02
N LYS A 309 -12.32 -13.94 -9.33
CA LYS A 309 -11.97 -13.16 -10.52
C LYS A 309 -11.13 -14.05 -11.45
N PRO A 310 -11.51 -14.22 -12.73
CA PRO A 310 -10.84 -15.19 -13.60
C PRO A 310 -9.36 -14.84 -13.80
N LEU A 311 -8.49 -15.86 -13.88
CA LEU A 311 -7.04 -15.72 -14.08
C LEU A 311 -6.67 -14.77 -15.24
N SER A 312 -7.47 -14.74 -16.31
CA SER A 312 -7.28 -13.84 -17.44
C SER A 312 -7.29 -12.35 -17.06
N LEU A 313 -7.97 -11.95 -15.98
CA LEU A 313 -7.96 -10.57 -15.47
C LEU A 313 -6.59 -10.20 -14.89
N TYR A 314 -6.03 -11.05 -14.03
CA TYR A 314 -4.70 -10.79 -13.45
C TYR A 314 -3.62 -10.80 -14.53
N ILE A 315 -3.74 -11.70 -15.52
CA ILE A 315 -2.87 -11.70 -16.70
C ILE A 315 -3.02 -10.38 -17.48
N SER A 316 -4.22 -9.93 -17.82
CA SER A 316 -4.39 -8.69 -18.59
C SER A 316 -3.92 -7.44 -17.84
N ILE A 317 -4.04 -7.39 -16.51
CA ILE A 317 -3.49 -6.29 -15.70
C ILE A 317 -1.95 -6.32 -15.71
N ARG A 318 -1.33 -7.52 -15.62
CA ARG A 318 0.13 -7.64 -15.72
C ARG A 318 0.64 -7.32 -17.12
N ASP A 319 -0.08 -7.72 -18.15
CA ASP A 319 0.29 -7.44 -19.55
C ASP A 319 0.14 -5.94 -19.86
N TRP A 320 -0.91 -5.27 -19.35
CA TRP A 320 -1.01 -3.80 -19.37
C TRP A 320 0.18 -3.14 -18.66
N LEU A 321 0.52 -3.61 -17.45
CA LEU A 321 1.63 -3.07 -16.67
C LEU A 321 2.97 -3.24 -17.40
N LEU A 322 3.19 -4.36 -18.07
CA LEU A 322 4.37 -4.57 -18.92
C LEU A 322 4.37 -3.62 -20.13
N ALA A 323 3.24 -3.49 -20.84
CA ALA A 323 3.13 -2.78 -22.11
C ALA A 323 3.04 -1.25 -22.02
N THR A 324 2.48 -0.69 -20.94
CA THR A 324 2.20 0.75 -20.83
C THR A 324 3.48 1.61 -20.89
N GLU A 325 3.44 2.78 -21.54
CA GLU A 325 4.56 3.74 -21.54
C GLU A 325 4.64 4.57 -20.24
N LEU A 326 3.67 4.42 -19.32
CA LEU A 326 3.66 5.11 -18.03
C LEU A 326 4.91 4.78 -17.18
N PRO A 327 5.52 5.77 -16.51
CA PRO A 327 6.61 5.54 -15.56
C PRO A 327 6.23 4.56 -14.45
N ASP A 328 7.22 3.83 -13.95
CA ASP A 328 7.10 2.85 -12.86
C ASP A 328 6.28 3.35 -11.65
N ALA A 329 6.58 4.55 -11.14
CA ALA A 329 5.86 5.13 -10.00
C ALA A 329 4.41 5.55 -10.31
N ILE A 330 4.07 5.86 -11.57
CA ILE A 330 2.72 6.25 -11.99
C ILE A 330 1.88 4.99 -12.26
N SER A 331 2.44 4.02 -12.97
CA SER A 331 1.77 2.74 -13.22
C SER A 331 1.55 1.94 -11.93
N GLY A 332 2.47 1.99 -10.96
CA GLY A 332 2.25 1.46 -9.62
C GLY A 332 1.06 2.12 -8.90
N ARG A 333 1.00 3.46 -8.86
CA ARG A 333 -0.09 4.21 -8.21
C ARG A 333 -1.45 4.06 -8.88
N VAL A 334 -1.50 3.88 -10.21
CA VAL A 334 -2.74 3.49 -10.89
C VAL A 334 -3.24 2.13 -10.39
N LEU A 335 -2.33 1.16 -10.19
CA LEU A 335 -2.70 -0.16 -9.68
C LEU A 335 -3.08 -0.13 -8.19
N GLU A 336 -2.37 0.65 -7.37
CA GLU A 336 -2.67 0.92 -5.96
C GLU A 336 -4.15 1.30 -5.73
N TYR A 337 -4.68 2.24 -6.54
CA TYR A 337 -6.04 2.76 -6.37
C TYR A 337 -7.15 2.00 -7.11
N ILE A 338 -6.86 0.90 -7.82
CA ILE A 338 -7.91 0.01 -8.38
C ILE A 338 -8.03 -1.34 -7.66
N TRP A 339 -7.13 -1.68 -6.73
CA TRP A 339 -7.15 -2.96 -6.03
C TRP A 339 -8.47 -3.25 -5.32
N GLN A 340 -8.98 -2.30 -4.53
CA GLN A 340 -10.29 -2.36 -3.90
C GLN A 340 -11.41 -2.56 -4.92
N PHE A 341 -11.32 -1.93 -6.09
CA PHE A 341 -12.34 -2.06 -7.15
C PHE A 341 -12.29 -3.43 -7.82
N ILE A 342 -11.11 -3.94 -8.17
CA ILE A 342 -10.92 -5.28 -8.77
C ILE A 342 -11.60 -6.36 -7.92
N TRP A 343 -11.37 -6.32 -6.60
CA TRP A 343 -11.88 -7.35 -5.69
C TRP A 343 -13.30 -7.09 -5.20
N THR A 344 -13.64 -5.88 -4.73
CA THR A 344 -14.96 -5.59 -4.13
C THR A 344 -16.00 -5.03 -5.10
N GLY A 345 -15.60 -4.52 -6.26
CA GLY A 345 -16.47 -3.79 -7.19
C GLY A 345 -16.86 -2.37 -6.73
N LYS A 346 -16.38 -1.91 -5.57
CA LYS A 346 -16.63 -0.57 -5.04
C LYS A 346 -15.51 0.38 -5.48
N ALA A 347 -15.86 1.54 -6.02
CA ALA A 347 -14.88 2.60 -6.32
C ALA A 347 -14.47 3.38 -5.07
N VAL A 348 -15.40 3.59 -4.14
CA VAL A 348 -15.15 4.16 -2.80
C VAL A 348 -15.26 3.04 -1.77
N LEU A 349 -14.17 2.77 -1.04
CA LEU A 349 -14.10 1.82 0.06
C LEU A 349 -13.36 2.47 1.25
N CYS A 350 -14.10 3.31 1.97
CA CYS A 350 -13.62 4.02 3.16
C CYS A 350 -14.40 3.48 4.39
N PRO A 351 -13.94 2.39 5.02
CA PRO A 351 -14.54 1.91 6.28
C PRO A 351 -14.28 2.93 7.40
N ASP A 352 -15.07 2.90 8.47
CA ASP A 352 -14.78 3.73 9.64
C ASP A 352 -13.41 3.38 10.24
N GLU A 353 -12.63 4.39 10.63
CA GLU A 353 -11.26 4.19 11.13
C GLU A 353 -11.27 3.36 12.43
N SER A 354 -12.17 3.65 13.37
CA SER A 354 -12.26 2.97 14.66
C SER A 354 -12.68 1.52 14.50
N ARG A 355 -13.72 1.25 13.70
CA ARG A 355 -14.20 -0.11 13.42
C ARG A 355 -13.18 -0.94 12.63
N CYS A 356 -12.47 -0.32 11.68
CA CYS A 356 -11.36 -0.95 10.97
C CYS A 356 -10.22 -1.37 11.92
N TYR A 357 -9.86 -0.53 12.91
CA TYR A 357 -8.88 -0.90 13.93
C TYR A 357 -9.40 -1.92 14.96
N CYS A 358 -10.67 -1.83 15.35
CA CYS A 358 -11.26 -2.76 16.33
C CYS A 358 -11.39 -4.18 15.75
N ASP A 359 -12.16 -4.36 14.68
CA ASP A 359 -12.39 -5.68 14.09
C ASP A 359 -11.21 -6.16 13.23
N GLY A 360 -10.40 -5.25 12.68
CA GLY A 360 -9.22 -5.60 11.87
C GLY A 360 -7.95 -5.86 12.66
N TYR A 361 -7.75 -5.20 13.81
CA TYR A 361 -6.49 -5.28 14.59
C TYR A 361 -6.69 -5.54 16.10
N GLY A 362 -7.92 -5.63 16.60
CA GLY A 362 -8.17 -5.80 18.03
C GLY A 362 -7.81 -4.57 18.86
N ILE A 363 -7.98 -3.37 18.29
CA ILE A 363 -7.76 -2.10 18.99
C ILE A 363 -9.11 -1.38 19.05
N CYS A 364 -9.90 -1.65 20.09
CA CYS A 364 -11.29 -1.20 20.22
C CYS A 364 -11.41 -0.09 21.26
N PHE A 365 -11.65 1.14 20.81
CA PHE A 365 -12.03 2.26 21.66
C PHE A 365 -13.54 2.23 21.92
N ASP A 366 -13.99 2.86 23.02
CA ASP A 366 -15.40 3.19 23.16
C ASP A 366 -15.78 4.30 22.16
N GLU A 367 -17.08 4.50 21.97
CA GLU A 367 -17.65 5.62 21.21
C GLU A 367 -17.09 6.97 21.70
N ASP A 368 -16.89 7.92 20.77
CA ASP A 368 -16.13 9.18 20.89
C ASP A 368 -14.64 9.08 21.28
N ARG A 369 -14.22 8.10 22.11
CA ARG A 369 -12.84 8.00 22.64
C ARG A 369 -11.77 7.84 21.57
N PHE A 370 -12.11 7.22 20.43
CA PHE A 370 -11.21 7.15 19.28
C PHE A 370 -10.85 8.54 18.73
N GLN A 371 -11.83 9.44 18.58
CA GLN A 371 -11.63 10.77 18.03
C GLN A 371 -10.90 11.69 19.01
N GLU A 372 -11.14 11.54 20.33
CA GLU A 372 -10.34 12.19 21.36
C GLU A 372 -8.86 11.74 21.30
N TRP A 373 -8.61 10.45 21.10
CA TRP A 373 -7.26 9.90 20.95
C TRP A 373 -6.55 10.40 19.68
N VAL A 374 -7.25 10.44 18.54
CA VAL A 374 -6.77 11.07 17.30
C VAL A 374 -6.42 12.55 17.53
N GLY A 375 -7.27 13.29 18.25
CA GLY A 375 -7.02 14.67 18.65
C GLY A 375 -5.75 14.81 19.47
N LYS A 376 -5.60 14.02 20.55
CA LYS A 376 -4.44 14.03 21.44
C LYS A 376 -3.13 13.62 20.73
N ARG A 377 -3.19 12.75 19.72
CA ARG A 377 -2.02 12.43 18.88
C ARG A 377 -1.63 13.60 17.95
N LYS A 378 -2.61 14.34 17.41
CA LYS A 378 -2.35 15.57 16.62
C LYS A 378 -1.80 16.70 17.49
N GLU A 379 -2.25 16.79 18.75
CA GLU A 379 -1.74 17.70 19.77
C GLU A 379 -0.28 17.38 20.14
N LEU A 380 0.05 16.12 20.43
CA LEU A 380 1.43 15.66 20.66
C LEU A 380 2.36 15.98 19.47
N SER A 381 1.88 15.86 18.24
CA SER A 381 2.63 16.22 17.04
C SER A 381 2.95 17.72 16.97
N HIS A 382 2.06 18.60 17.45
CA HIS A 382 2.30 20.04 17.53
C HIS A 382 3.25 20.38 18.68
N VAL A 383 3.08 19.77 19.86
CA VAL A 383 3.96 19.96 21.03
C VAL A 383 5.40 19.60 20.69
N ARG A 384 5.63 18.45 20.03
CA ARG A 384 6.94 18.04 19.51
C ARG A 384 7.49 19.04 18.51
N GLY A 385 6.74 19.33 17.43
CA GLY A 385 7.18 20.26 16.39
C GLY A 385 7.55 21.64 16.93
N ARG A 386 6.79 22.17 17.90
CA ARG A 386 7.09 23.44 18.57
C ARG A 386 8.32 23.35 19.47
N ARG A 387 8.49 22.29 20.26
CA ARG A 387 9.71 22.10 21.07
C ARG A 387 10.95 22.04 20.18
N ASP A 388 10.87 21.28 19.09
CA ASP A 388 11.98 21.06 18.18
C ASP A 388 12.33 22.36 17.40
N GLU A 389 11.33 23.19 17.07
CA GLU A 389 11.52 24.58 16.57
C GLU A 389 12.25 25.47 17.60
N VAL A 390 11.77 25.48 18.85
CA VAL A 390 12.32 26.31 19.95
C VAL A 390 13.76 25.93 20.27
N LEU A 391 14.06 24.63 20.30
CA LEU A 391 15.39 24.10 20.60
C LEU A 391 16.35 24.19 19.42
N GLY A 392 15.90 23.98 18.18
CA GLY A 392 16.78 23.88 17.01
C GLY A 392 17.73 25.08 16.87
N GLY A 393 17.21 26.30 16.98
CA GLY A 393 17.99 27.54 16.89
C GLY A 393 18.86 27.88 18.12
N GLU A 394 18.73 27.12 19.22
CA GLU A 394 19.66 27.17 20.36
C GLU A 394 20.69 26.05 20.28
N ILE A 395 20.31 24.86 19.82
CA ILE A 395 21.22 23.72 19.57
C ILE A 395 22.25 24.08 18.49
N GLU A 396 21.84 24.79 17.43
CA GLU A 396 22.76 25.29 16.38
C GLU A 396 23.80 26.29 16.92
N ARG A 397 23.45 27.10 17.94
CA ARG A 397 24.34 28.12 18.52
C ARG A 397 25.24 27.58 19.63
N TRP A 398 24.68 26.77 20.53
CA TRP A 398 25.30 26.37 21.80
C TRP A 398 25.74 24.90 21.85
N GLY A 399 25.28 24.08 20.90
CA GLY A 399 25.47 22.63 20.91
C GLY A 399 24.47 21.90 21.81
N GLU A 400 24.05 20.72 21.36
CA GLU A 400 23.01 19.89 22.01
C GLU A 400 23.28 19.62 23.49
N GLY A 401 24.51 19.23 23.85
CA GLY A 401 24.88 18.94 25.24
C GLY A 401 24.74 20.13 26.18
N THR A 402 25.06 21.35 25.72
CA THR A 402 24.92 22.59 26.50
C THR A 402 23.46 22.92 26.74
N VAL A 403 22.62 22.78 25.70
CA VAL A 403 21.18 23.03 25.77
C VAL A 403 20.49 22.02 26.69
N MET A 404 20.85 20.74 26.60
CA MET A 404 20.28 19.68 27.46
C MET A 404 20.67 19.85 28.95
N ASP A 405 21.91 20.27 29.25
CA ASP A 405 22.31 20.60 30.64
C ASP A 405 21.51 21.79 31.18
N PHE A 406 21.33 22.86 30.38
CA PHE A 406 20.48 24.01 30.72
C PHE A 406 19.02 23.60 30.97
N MET A 407 18.44 22.74 30.12
CA MET A 407 17.10 22.18 30.34
C MET A 407 17.02 21.38 31.64
N GLY A 408 18.03 20.58 31.97
CA GLY A 408 18.09 19.81 33.22
C GLY A 408 18.14 20.68 34.47
N ARG A 409 18.90 21.78 34.44
CA ARG A 409 18.93 22.78 35.53
C ARG A 409 17.56 23.46 35.71
N VAL A 410 17.00 23.98 34.62
CA VAL A 410 15.69 24.67 34.64
C VAL A 410 14.56 23.73 35.09
N ALA A 411 14.52 22.49 34.59
CA ALA A 411 13.54 21.48 34.99
C ALA A 411 13.67 21.04 36.46
N SER A 412 14.87 21.13 37.06
CA SER A 412 15.10 20.86 38.48
C SER A 412 14.96 22.09 39.38
N GLY A 413 14.55 23.24 38.83
CA GLY A 413 14.38 24.50 39.58
C GLY A 413 15.69 25.17 40.00
N GLN A 414 16.81 24.83 39.35
CA GLN A 414 18.07 25.53 39.49
C GLN A 414 18.11 26.69 38.50
N GLU A 415 18.22 27.92 39.00
CA GLU A 415 18.60 29.05 38.14
C GLU A 415 20.00 28.78 37.58
N PRO A 416 20.22 28.83 36.25
CA PRO A 416 21.56 28.71 35.69
C PRO A 416 22.39 29.91 36.15
N GLU A 417 23.58 29.64 36.70
CA GLU A 417 24.46 30.67 37.24
C GLU A 417 24.81 31.73 36.19
N ARG A 418 24.40 32.96 36.45
CA ARG A 418 24.81 34.12 35.68
C ARG A 418 26.25 34.49 36.02
N SER A 419 27.08 34.74 35.01
CA SER A 419 28.50 35.03 35.17
C SER A 419 28.76 36.48 35.62
N GLU A 420 28.52 36.77 36.90
CA GLU A 420 28.96 38.03 37.53
C GLU A 420 30.50 38.09 37.71
N GLU A 421 31.26 38.18 36.61
CA GLU A 421 32.59 38.82 36.53
C GLU A 421 33.15 38.81 35.09
N GLY A 422 32.93 39.89 34.31
CA GLY A 422 33.55 40.08 32.99
C GLY A 422 32.98 41.26 32.18
N GLU A 423 33.82 42.25 31.86
CA GLU A 423 33.45 43.39 31.00
C GLU A 423 33.66 43.06 29.50
N ASP A 424 32.84 42.19 28.91
CA ASP A 424 32.76 41.98 27.45
C ASP A 424 31.34 41.53 27.03
N GLU A 425 30.79 42.10 25.95
CA GLU A 425 29.39 41.89 25.50
C GLU A 425 29.19 40.57 24.72
N HIS A 426 29.38 39.43 25.38
CA HIS A 426 29.10 38.10 24.81
C HIS A 426 27.91 37.42 25.49
N GLU A 427 27.07 36.72 24.71
CA GLU A 427 25.86 36.05 25.19
C GLU A 427 26.20 34.99 26.25
N GLU A 428 25.58 35.07 27.44
CA GLU A 428 25.92 34.21 28.60
C GLU A 428 25.39 32.76 28.49
N GLY A 429 24.69 32.39 27.41
CA GLY A 429 24.23 31.02 27.16
C GLY A 429 22.88 30.91 26.43
N PRO A 430 22.27 29.71 26.41
CA PRO A 430 20.94 29.47 25.81
C PRO A 430 19.85 30.40 26.36
N ASN A 431 18.97 30.88 25.49
CA ASN A 431 17.91 31.81 25.89
C ASN A 431 16.96 31.18 26.92
N LEU A 432 16.94 31.72 28.15
CA LEU A 432 16.22 31.13 29.28
C LEU A 432 14.70 31.00 29.06
N GLU A 433 14.07 31.95 28.36
CA GLU A 433 12.63 31.89 28.05
C GLU A 433 12.32 30.72 27.10
N LYS A 434 13.15 30.50 26.07
CA LYS A 434 13.05 29.33 25.17
C LYS A 434 13.30 28.02 25.91
N ILE A 435 14.31 27.96 26.79
CA ILE A 435 14.59 26.76 27.59
C ILE A 435 13.40 26.45 28.52
N GLN A 436 12.80 27.46 29.15
CA GLN A 436 11.61 27.29 29.97
C GLN A 436 10.38 26.87 29.15
N GLU A 437 10.19 27.40 27.94
CA GLU A 437 9.16 26.95 26.99
C GLU A 437 9.37 25.46 26.63
N ALA A 438 10.60 25.08 26.25
CA ALA A 438 10.93 23.70 25.87
C ALA A 438 10.78 22.70 27.03
N VAL A 439 11.12 23.08 28.27
CA VAL A 439 10.85 22.29 29.48
C VAL A 439 9.34 22.11 29.68
N ASN A 440 8.54 23.19 29.55
CA ASN A 440 7.09 23.12 29.69
C ASN A 440 6.43 22.24 28.60
N LEU A 441 6.90 22.34 27.36
CA LEU A 441 6.48 21.48 26.25
C LEU A 441 6.88 20.02 26.46
N SER A 442 8.03 19.75 27.10
CA SER A 442 8.48 18.39 27.40
C SER A 442 7.59 17.73 28.46
N HIS A 443 7.18 18.45 29.50
CA HIS A 443 6.18 17.96 30.46
C HIS A 443 4.81 17.71 29.79
N GLN A 444 4.38 18.57 28.85
CA GLN A 444 3.15 18.34 28.08
C GLN A 444 3.25 17.11 27.17
N GLU A 445 4.40 16.87 26.54
CA GLU A 445 4.66 15.64 25.79
C GLU A 445 4.56 14.40 26.70
N GLU A 446 5.19 14.41 27.87
CA GLU A 446 5.13 13.28 28.81
C GLU A 446 3.68 12.95 29.24
N ASP A 447 2.90 13.97 29.58
CA ASP A 447 1.49 13.80 29.98
C ASP A 447 0.63 13.28 28.80
N LEU A 448 0.85 13.79 27.59
CA LEU A 448 0.16 13.33 26.38
C LEU A 448 0.52 11.89 26.01
N VAL A 449 1.81 11.53 26.04
CA VAL A 449 2.28 10.16 25.77
C VAL A 449 1.71 9.19 26.80
N ARG A 450 1.80 9.52 28.10
CA ARG A 450 1.29 8.68 29.20
C ARG A 450 -0.22 8.43 29.10
N TRP A 451 -0.98 9.42 28.63
CA TRP A 451 -2.41 9.28 28.35
C TRP A 451 -2.66 8.44 27.09
N LEU A 452 -1.97 8.73 25.97
CA LEU A 452 -2.13 8.02 24.70
C LEU A 452 -1.82 6.52 24.83
N ASP A 453 -0.75 6.18 25.54
CA ASP A 453 -0.34 4.80 25.79
C ASP A 453 -1.33 4.05 26.70
N LYS A 454 -1.84 4.71 27.76
CA LYS A 454 -2.89 4.14 28.61
C LYS A 454 -4.13 3.76 27.78
N GLU A 455 -4.68 4.72 27.04
CA GLU A 455 -5.91 4.52 26.27
C GLU A 455 -5.74 3.51 25.13
N LEU A 456 -4.55 3.46 24.50
CA LEU A 456 -4.21 2.44 23.51
C LEU A 456 -4.12 1.04 24.13
N ASN A 457 -3.57 0.91 25.34
CA ASN A 457 -3.52 -0.37 26.05
C ASN A 457 -4.92 -0.81 26.51
N ASP A 458 -5.76 0.09 27.01
CA ASP A 458 -7.16 -0.20 27.34
C ASP A 458 -7.97 -0.58 26.07
N ALA A 459 -7.67 0.03 24.93
CA ALA A 459 -8.29 -0.32 23.64
C ALA A 459 -7.86 -1.71 23.12
N LYS A 460 -6.57 -2.06 23.30
CA LYS A 460 -6.05 -3.41 23.04
C LYS A 460 -6.68 -4.45 23.97
N GLU A 461 -6.86 -4.15 25.25
CA GLU A 461 -7.44 -5.08 26.22
C GLU A 461 -8.90 -5.39 25.90
N ARG A 462 -9.73 -4.36 25.66
CA ARG A 462 -11.10 -4.51 25.15
C ARG A 462 -11.15 -5.31 23.86
N GLY A 463 -10.26 -4.98 22.92
CA GLY A 463 -10.20 -5.63 21.62
C GLY A 463 -9.77 -7.09 21.62
N LYS A 464 -9.35 -7.67 22.76
CA LYS A 464 -9.15 -9.12 22.89
C LYS A 464 -10.45 -9.92 22.80
N ASP A 465 -11.58 -9.40 23.30
CA ASP A 465 -12.87 -10.09 23.25
C ASP A 465 -13.45 -10.16 21.82
N PRO A 466 -13.58 -11.36 21.21
CA PRO A 466 -14.17 -11.50 19.89
C PRO A 466 -15.65 -11.11 19.85
N VAL A 467 -16.36 -11.18 20.98
CA VAL A 467 -17.77 -10.80 21.08
C VAL A 467 -17.92 -9.28 21.04
N GLN A 468 -17.03 -8.52 21.71
CA GLN A 468 -17.00 -7.06 21.53
C GLN A 468 -16.64 -6.68 20.09
N ARG A 469 -15.60 -7.26 19.49
CA ARG A 469 -15.25 -7.00 18.08
C ARG A 469 -16.43 -7.23 17.12
N ALA A 470 -17.21 -8.29 17.36
CA ALA A 470 -18.37 -8.61 16.53
C ALA A 470 -19.55 -7.63 16.65
N LYS A 471 -19.71 -6.91 17.77
CA LYS A 471 -20.77 -5.88 17.92
C LYS A 471 -20.54 -4.71 16.97
N GLU A 472 -19.31 -4.17 16.96
CA GLU A 472 -18.92 -3.05 16.09
C GLU A 472 -19.17 -3.36 14.60
N VAL A 473 -19.03 -4.63 14.20
CA VAL A 473 -19.27 -5.12 12.83
C VAL A 473 -20.76 -5.14 12.48
N SER A 474 -21.64 -5.49 13.43
CA SER A 474 -23.10 -5.57 13.19
C SER A 474 -23.74 -4.22 12.87
N GLU A 475 -22.99 -3.14 13.03
CA GLU A 475 -23.36 -1.77 12.66
C GLU A 475 -22.66 -1.27 11.38
N GLU A 476 -21.72 -2.02 10.78
CA GLU A 476 -21.26 -1.79 9.39
C GLU A 476 -22.19 -2.44 8.37
N ASP A 477 -22.74 -3.62 8.69
CA ASP A 477 -23.67 -4.37 7.84
C ASP A 477 -24.75 -5.09 8.68
N PRO A 478 -26.04 -4.72 8.57
CA PRO A 478 -27.13 -5.35 9.33
C PRO A 478 -27.49 -6.77 8.85
N PHE A 479 -26.68 -7.38 7.97
CA PHE A 479 -26.83 -8.75 7.47
C PHE A 479 -25.60 -9.67 7.73
N ALA A 480 -24.64 -9.25 8.56
CA ALA A 480 -23.41 -10.00 8.90
C ALA A 480 -23.58 -11.13 9.95
#